data_AF-A0A925K0V1-F1
#
_entry.id   AF-A0A925K0V1-F1
#
_cell.length_a   1.000
_cell.length_b   1.000
_cell.length_c   1.000
_cell.angle_alpha   90.00
_cell.angle_beta   90.00
_cell.angle_gamma   90.00
#
_symmetry.space_group_name_H-M   'P 1'
#
loop_
_entity.id
_entity.type
_entity.pdbx_description
1 polymer ?
#
loop_
_entity_poly.entity_id
_entity_poly.type
_entity_poly.pdbx_seq_one_letter_code
_entity_poly.pdbx_strand_id
1 'polypeptide(L)'
;MQRRFSFSLAACLAVVCVLAFAQSAQAQGARAYTQAPLPAPEGYYKYVNDNANVIDPATKERLAAILNNLKDRADIEFAIVTVPTT
;
A
#
# COMPACT_ATOMS: atom_id res chain seq x y z
N MET A 1 -29.21 -14.37 52.81
CA MET A 1 -28.36 -13.20 52.48
C MET A 1 -27.25 -13.64 51.51
N GLN A 2 -27.54 -14.03 50.26
CA GLN A 2 -26.51 -14.43 49.26
C GLN A 2 -27.03 -14.36 47.79
N ARG A 3 -27.48 -13.19 47.32
CA ARG A 3 -27.94 -13.05 45.91
C ARG A 3 -27.56 -11.73 45.23
N ARG A 4 -26.64 -10.95 45.81
CA ARG A 4 -26.24 -9.62 45.29
C ARG A 4 -24.85 -9.56 44.66
N PHE A 5 -23.98 -10.56 44.90
CA PHE A 5 -22.60 -10.56 44.37
C PHE A 5 -22.44 -11.23 43.00
N SER A 6 -23.41 -12.04 42.54
CA SER A 6 -23.31 -12.78 41.27
C SER A 6 -23.67 -11.95 40.04
N PHE A 7 -24.35 -10.81 40.20
CA PHE A 7 -24.76 -9.96 39.06
C PHE A 7 -23.60 -9.14 38.47
N SER A 8 -22.65 -8.70 39.28
CA SER A 8 -21.47 -7.94 38.78
C SER A 8 -20.52 -8.79 37.96
N LEU A 9 -20.34 -10.07 38.29
CA LEU A 9 -19.40 -10.95 37.59
C LEU A 9 -19.88 -11.28 36.17
N ALA A 10 -21.18 -11.54 36.02
CA ALA A 10 -21.80 -11.84 34.72
C ALA A 10 -21.82 -10.61 33.79
N ALA A 11 -22.04 -9.41 34.34
CA ALA A 11 -21.99 -8.17 33.57
C ALA A 11 -20.57 -7.87 33.04
N CYS A 12 -19.54 -8.07 33.86
CA CYS A 12 -18.16 -7.91 33.41
C CYS A 12 -17.77 -8.91 32.32
N LEU A 13 -18.20 -10.17 32.45
CA LEU A 13 -17.91 -11.21 31.45
C LEU A 13 -18.54 -10.88 30.08
N ALA A 14 -19.79 -10.39 30.08
CA ALA A 14 -20.49 -9.99 28.85
C ALA A 14 -19.78 -8.82 28.13
N VAL A 15 -19.29 -7.83 28.89
CA VAL A 15 -18.54 -6.69 28.33
C VAL A 15 -17.22 -7.15 27.69
N VAL A 16 -16.50 -8.07 28.34
CA VAL A 16 -15.25 -8.64 27.79
C VAL A 16 -15.52 -9.41 26.49
N CYS A 17 -16.61 -10.19 26.43
CA CYS A 17 -16.98 -10.92 25.21
C CYS A 17 -17.31 -9.96 24.05
N VAL A 18 -18.09 -8.89 24.28
CA VAL A 18 -18.43 -7.92 23.22
C VAL A 18 -17.17 -7.21 22.70
N LEU A 19 -16.23 -6.84 23.58
CA LEU A 19 -14.96 -6.23 23.19
C LEU A 19 -14.04 -7.18 22.41
N ALA A 20 -14.11 -8.49 22.67
CA ALA A 20 -13.34 -9.49 21.93
C ALA A 20 -13.88 -9.71 20.51
N PHE A 21 -15.21 -9.73 20.34
CA PHE A 21 -15.85 -9.89 19.01
C PHE A 21 -15.77 -8.63 18.15
N ALA A 22 -15.67 -7.43 18.74
CA ALA A 22 -15.49 -6.19 17.98
C ALA A 22 -14.12 -6.12 17.28
N GLN A 23 -13.09 -6.78 17.81
CA GLN A 23 -11.74 -6.75 17.25
C GLN A 23 -11.58 -7.66 16.01
N SER A 24 -12.32 -8.76 15.92
CA SER A 24 -12.22 -9.68 14.78
C SER A 24 -12.89 -9.15 13.51
N ALA A 25 -13.82 -8.20 13.62
CA ALA A 25 -14.49 -7.59 12.47
C ALA A 25 -13.60 -6.59 11.69
N GLN A 26 -12.57 -6.01 12.32
CA GLN A 26 -11.69 -5.04 11.64
C GLN A 26 -10.57 -5.68 10.81
N ALA A 27 -10.32 -6.99 10.94
CA ALA A 27 -9.21 -7.65 10.27
C ALA A 27 -9.51 -8.07 8.80
N GLN A 28 -10.75 -7.95 8.32
CA GLN A 28 -11.16 -8.48 7.01
C GLN A 28 -10.99 -7.49 5.84
N GLY A 29 -10.54 -6.25 6.08
CA GLY A 29 -10.48 -5.20 5.05
C GLY A 29 -9.11 -4.91 4.44
N ALA A 30 -8.02 -5.38 5.04
CA ALA A 30 -6.68 -5.04 4.57
C ALA A 30 -6.18 -6.05 3.54
N ARG A 31 -6.49 -5.83 2.26
CA ARG A 31 -5.71 -6.43 1.17
C ARG A 31 -4.28 -5.92 1.34
N ALA A 32 -3.37 -6.80 1.76
CA ALA A 32 -1.96 -6.50 1.90
C ALA A 32 -1.36 -6.31 0.50
N TYR A 33 -1.48 -5.10 -0.05
CA TYR A 33 -0.56 -4.66 -1.08
C TYR A 33 0.81 -4.61 -0.40
N THR A 34 1.68 -5.55 -0.74
CA THR A 34 3.07 -5.50 -0.30
C THR A 34 3.62 -4.18 -0.83
N GLN A 35 3.86 -3.23 0.07
CA GLN A 35 4.42 -1.93 -0.28
C GLN A 35 5.87 -2.18 -0.66
N ALA A 36 6.10 -2.66 -1.89
CA ALA A 36 7.44 -2.82 -2.43
C ALA A 36 8.05 -1.42 -2.52
N PRO A 37 9.19 -1.16 -1.85
CA PRO A 37 9.88 0.10 -1.99
C PRO A 37 10.15 0.33 -3.48
N LEU A 38 9.83 1.52 -3.99
CA LEU A 38 10.21 1.87 -5.35
C LEU A 38 11.75 1.84 -5.41
N PRO A 39 12.37 1.15 -6.39
CA PRO A 39 13.82 1.14 -6.52
C PRO A 39 14.33 2.57 -6.69
N ALA A 40 15.49 2.86 -6.10
CA ALA A 40 16.12 4.16 -6.28
C ALA A 40 16.38 4.42 -7.77
N PRO A 41 16.03 5.59 -8.30
CA PRO A 41 16.14 5.86 -9.72
C PRO A 41 17.63 6.03 -10.12
N GLU A 42 18.19 5.03 -10.81
CA GLU A 42 19.58 5.01 -11.31
C GLU A 42 19.67 4.96 -12.84
N GLY A 43 20.64 5.70 -13.41
CA GLY A 43 20.92 5.72 -14.85
C GLY A 43 19.97 6.58 -15.69
N TYR A 44 20.06 6.46 -17.02
CA TYR A 44 19.28 7.29 -17.95
C TYR A 44 17.79 6.94 -17.97
N TYR A 45 17.45 5.64 -17.89
CA TYR A 45 16.06 5.14 -17.88
C TYR A 45 15.46 5.06 -16.47
N LYS A 46 16.05 5.75 -15.49
CA LYS A 46 15.72 5.61 -14.06
C LYS A 46 14.25 5.80 -13.69
N TYR A 47 13.51 6.54 -14.51
CA TYR A 47 12.09 6.84 -14.30
C TYR A 47 11.13 5.99 -15.17
N VAL A 48 11.63 4.99 -15.91
CA VAL A 48 10.81 4.13 -16.80
C VAL A 48 11.08 2.66 -16.51
N ASN A 49 10.20 2.05 -15.70
CA ASN A 49 10.25 0.63 -15.35
C ASN A 49 9.16 -0.18 -16.10
N ASP A 50 9.54 -0.81 -17.21
CA ASP A 50 8.63 -1.57 -18.07
C ASP A 50 8.59 -3.07 -17.70
N ASN A 51 8.01 -3.42 -16.55
CA ASN A 51 7.92 -4.83 -16.14
C ASN A 51 6.95 -5.66 -17.01
N ALA A 52 6.10 -4.99 -17.80
CA ALA A 52 5.12 -5.67 -18.66
C ALA A 52 5.62 -5.86 -20.10
N ASN A 53 6.79 -5.30 -20.45
CA ASN A 53 7.36 -5.29 -21.80
C ASN A 53 6.39 -4.73 -22.84
N VAL A 54 5.71 -3.63 -22.50
CA VAL A 54 4.71 -2.97 -23.36
C VAL A 54 5.19 -1.66 -23.97
N ILE A 55 6.41 -1.21 -23.63
CA ILE A 55 7.00 0.03 -24.13
C ILE A 55 8.11 -0.30 -25.12
N ASP A 56 7.96 0.12 -26.38
CA ASP A 56 9.01 -0.05 -27.38
C ASP A 56 10.24 0.83 -27.10
N PRO A 57 11.43 0.50 -27.64
CA PRO A 57 12.66 1.23 -27.36
C PRO A 57 12.63 2.72 -27.69
N ALA A 58 11.98 3.12 -28.79
CA ALA A 58 11.94 4.53 -29.20
C ALA A 58 11.03 5.34 -28.26
N THR A 59 9.90 4.76 -27.85
CA THR A 59 9.04 5.36 -26.83
C THR A 59 9.75 5.44 -25.47
N LYS A 60 10.47 4.39 -25.06
CA LYS A 60 11.24 4.37 -23.82
C LYS A 60 12.30 5.48 -23.77
N GLU A 61 13.00 5.68 -24.88
CA GLU A 61 13.98 6.76 -25.04
C GLU A 61 13.34 8.14 -24.88
N ARG A 62 12.22 8.37 -25.56
CA ARG A 62 11.50 9.64 -25.49
C ARG A 62 10.97 9.90 -24.07
N LEU A 63 10.43 8.88 -23.41
CA LEU A 63 9.95 8.99 -22.03
C LEU A 63 11.10 9.34 -21.08
N ALA A 64 12.24 8.64 -21.17
CA ALA A 64 13.42 8.96 -20.36
C ALA A 64 13.88 10.41 -20.55
N ALA A 65 13.98 10.87 -21.80
CA ALA A 65 14.36 12.25 -22.09
C ALA A 65 13.38 13.26 -21.47
N ILE A 66 12.07 13.03 -21.57
CA ILE A 66 11.06 13.92 -20.96
C ILE A 66 11.20 13.94 -19.43
N LEU A 67 11.25 12.77 -18.81
CA LEU A 67 11.25 12.63 -17.35
C LEU A 67 12.54 13.20 -16.74
N ASN A 68 13.69 12.98 -17.38
CA ASN A 68 14.95 13.61 -16.97
C ASN A 68 14.88 15.13 -17.09
N ASN A 69 14.34 15.67 -18.20
CA ASN A 69 14.17 17.12 -18.34
C ASN A 69 13.23 17.73 -17.30
N LEU A 70 12.18 17.01 -16.88
CA LEU A 70 11.29 17.48 -15.81
C LEU A 70 12.04 17.59 -14.48
N LYS A 71 12.87 16.59 -14.15
CA LYS A 71 13.73 16.65 -12.98
C LYS A 71 14.73 17.79 -13.07
N ASP A 72 15.45 17.89 -14.18
CA ASP A 72 16.58 18.82 -14.30
C ASP A 72 16.14 20.28 -14.38
N ARG A 73 14.98 20.56 -14.98
CA ARG A 73 14.52 21.94 -15.24
C ARG A 73 13.52 22.47 -14.23
N ALA A 74 12.75 21.58 -13.60
CA ALA A 74 11.66 21.97 -12.72
C ALA A 74 11.71 21.29 -11.34
N ASP A 75 12.70 20.42 -11.09
CA ASP A 75 12.78 19.60 -9.88
C ASP A 75 11.53 18.72 -9.65
N ILE A 76 10.88 18.31 -10.74
CA ILE A 76 9.66 17.48 -10.70
C ILE A 76 10.03 16.04 -11.06
N GLU A 77 9.64 15.11 -10.19
CA GLU A 77 9.85 13.67 -10.39
C GLU A 77 8.55 12.94 -10.73
N PHE A 78 8.56 12.26 -11.86
CA PHE A 78 7.53 11.30 -12.26
C PHE A 78 8.21 9.98 -12.61
N ALA A 79 7.64 8.87 -12.13
CA ALA A 79 8.08 7.52 -12.49
C ALA A 79 6.92 6.77 -13.15
N ILE A 80 7.25 6.04 -14.23
CA ILE A 80 6.31 5.18 -14.94
C ILE A 80 6.68 3.74 -14.63
N VAL A 81 5.69 2.98 -14.15
CA VAL A 81 5.82 1.54 -13.93
C VAL A 81 4.68 0.84 -14.64
N THR A 82 5.02 -0.09 -15.52
CA THR A 82 4.02 -0.99 -16.11
C THR A 82 4.06 -2.31 -15.35
N VAL A 83 2.90 -2.88 -15.06
CA VAL A 83 2.77 -4.21 -14.44
C VAL A 83 1.83 -5.08 -15.27
N PRO A 84 2.06 -6.40 -15.39
CA PRO A 84 1.19 -7.27 -16.18
C PRO A 84 -0.26 -7.36 -15.69
N THR A 85 -0.50 -7.17 -14.38
CA THR A 85 -1.83 -7.24 -13.75
C THR A 85 -1.88 -6.37 -12.49
N THR A 86 -3.08 -5.96 -12.07
CA THR A 86 -3.38 -5.14 -10.88
C THR A 86 -3.90 -5.94 -9.69
#